data_AF-A0A9X3YL06-F1
#
_entry.id   AF-A0A9X3YL06-F1
#
_cell.length_a   1.000
_cell.length_b   1.000
_cell.length_c   1.000
_cell.angle_alpha   90.00
_cell.angle_beta   90.00
_cell.angle_gamma   90.00
#
_symmetry.space_group_name_H-M   'P 1'
#
loop_
_entity.id
_entity.type
_entity.pdbx_description
1 polymer ?
#
loop_
_entity_poly.entity_id
_entity_poly.type
_entity_poly.pdbx_seq_one_letter_code
_entity_poly.pdbx_strand_id
1 'polypeptide(L)'
;MLVLGVHWGSFGGHFLSDDFGFPWGLYHAAARGDVWGYVWDHVVVTTPQPGNFYRPVGFLSFALNWLAVGAEPLGWRLVNFALHLINGLLVYRVARRIADGQAHARFAAACAAALFVAYPLAPEVSAWMVARFDALALAGVLLALDRHLAARAWFDGARIASLAAFAFALGSKEPAMTAPAFLALGGFFVVHAREPLARRAALALRDVVPALVVLAAYLAWRRYLFAGNMVEVYAGSSPLAHLSPAQLWNHLVGMRPIPDAAFGGAWPWAAFVVALVAAWNGVGAWRRGAFATLWLLPLFGFAVSVGAVLPHFSGVPENGEGARLFYLAGSWLALWLALPLACRDATRTRVGVAWALVALFVAGQAQAMVPWRKAGQAMNALFVAIDDVVAHGDPNVHALVVVPDHWRSAPFLRNAQGAPTIPPFRRASVASRVSLFTPVAYAEWAGRIARRDVPWTPAQPVVPHLYCFDADAARFVALDVATTPDALADWPAAWQAAIAGSACADEFRR
;
A
#
# COMPACT_ATOMS: atom_id res chain seq x y z
N MET A 1 8.54 -0.42 20.48
CA MET A 1 7.66 0.43 21.31
C MET A 1 7.27 1.72 20.62
N LEU A 2 8.22 2.57 20.17
CA LEU A 2 7.88 3.83 19.47
C LEU A 2 6.95 3.64 18.26
N VAL A 3 7.29 2.72 17.34
CA VAL A 3 6.45 2.44 16.17
C VAL A 3 5.09 1.87 16.58
N LEU A 4 5.04 0.99 17.59
CA LEU A 4 3.77 0.52 18.12
C LEU A 4 2.91 1.69 18.64
N GLY A 5 3.51 2.68 19.30
CA GLY A 5 2.82 3.90 19.74
C GLY A 5 2.27 4.74 18.58
N VAL A 6 3.00 4.83 17.46
CA VAL A 6 2.52 5.50 16.24
C VAL A 6 1.29 4.80 15.65
N HIS A 7 1.29 3.46 15.63
CA HIS A 7 0.21 2.66 15.05
C HIS A 7 -0.94 2.41 16.02
N TRP A 8 -0.75 2.63 17.32
CA TRP A 8 -1.72 2.28 18.35
C TRP A 8 -3.13 2.81 18.07
N GLY A 9 -3.22 4.08 17.65
CA GLY A 9 -4.50 4.72 17.38
C GLY A 9 -5.21 4.21 16.12
N SER A 10 -4.51 3.59 15.16
CA SER A 10 -5.15 3.04 13.95
C SER A 10 -5.80 1.68 14.19
N PHE A 11 -5.40 0.96 15.25
CA PHE A 11 -5.99 -0.34 15.59
C PHE A 11 -7.46 -0.27 15.98
N GLY A 12 -7.94 0.88 16.46
CA GLY A 12 -9.36 1.09 16.79
C GLY A 12 -10.27 1.43 15.60
N GLY A 13 -9.76 1.56 14.38
CA GLY A 13 -10.55 1.96 13.20
C GLY A 13 -11.40 0.85 12.57
N HIS A 14 -12.19 1.17 11.54
CA HIS A 14 -12.85 0.18 10.68
C HIS A 14 -12.04 -0.14 9.41
N PHE A 15 -12.57 -1.02 8.56
CA PHE A 15 -12.13 -1.18 7.16
C PHE A 15 -12.30 0.11 6.35
N LEU A 16 -11.46 0.28 5.33
CA LEU A 16 -11.46 1.43 4.44
C LEU A 16 -11.46 1.01 2.97
N SER A 17 -12.29 1.65 2.15
CA SER A 17 -12.28 1.49 0.70
C SER A 17 -12.34 0.01 0.27
N ASP A 18 -11.44 -0.43 -0.60
CA ASP A 18 -11.31 -1.80 -1.10
C ASP A 18 -11.17 -2.87 0.00
N ASP A 19 -10.88 -2.50 1.26
CA ASP A 19 -10.81 -3.42 2.39
C ASP A 19 -12.12 -4.18 2.60
N PHE A 20 -13.26 -3.61 2.21
CA PHE A 20 -14.55 -4.29 2.34
C PHE A 20 -14.76 -5.40 1.29
N GLY A 21 -14.12 -5.32 0.13
CA GLY A 21 -14.39 -6.23 -0.99
C GLY A 21 -14.00 -7.69 -0.69
N PHE A 22 -12.83 -7.90 -0.08
CA PHE A 22 -12.33 -9.25 0.19
C PHE A 22 -13.13 -10.00 1.26
N PRO A 23 -13.39 -9.43 2.46
CA PRO A 23 -14.24 -10.08 3.46
C PRO A 23 -15.66 -10.33 2.94
N TRP A 24 -16.20 -9.44 2.11
CA TRP A 24 -17.51 -9.64 1.50
C TRP A 24 -17.55 -10.83 0.55
N GLY A 25 -16.55 -10.97 -0.35
CA GLY A 25 -16.44 -12.14 -1.22
C GLY A 25 -16.28 -13.44 -0.45
N LEU A 26 -15.44 -13.44 0.59
CA LEU A 26 -15.20 -14.59 1.47
C LEU A 26 -16.42 -14.96 2.31
N TYR A 27 -17.23 -13.99 2.73
CA TYR A 27 -18.51 -14.25 3.41
C TYR A 27 -19.46 -15.06 2.54
N HIS A 28 -19.66 -14.66 1.29
CA HIS A 28 -20.54 -15.38 0.37
C HIS A 28 -19.97 -16.75 0.01
N ALA A 29 -18.66 -16.86 -0.14
CA ALA A 29 -17.99 -18.15 -0.35
C ALA A 29 -18.20 -19.08 0.86
N ALA A 30 -18.03 -18.57 2.09
CA ALA A 30 -18.24 -19.31 3.33
C ALA A 30 -19.71 -19.74 3.51
N ALA A 31 -20.67 -18.88 3.15
CA ALA A 31 -22.09 -19.22 3.17
C ALA A 31 -22.45 -20.40 2.26
N ARG A 32 -21.66 -20.64 1.19
CA ARG A 32 -21.79 -21.81 0.31
C ARG A 32 -20.90 -22.98 0.73
N GLY A 33 -20.11 -22.85 1.80
CA GLY A 33 -19.14 -23.86 2.21
C GLY A 33 -17.89 -23.95 1.32
N ASP A 34 -17.60 -22.93 0.52
CA ASP A 34 -16.62 -22.97 -0.58
C ASP A 34 -15.59 -21.83 -0.55
N VAL A 35 -14.97 -21.61 0.60
CA VAL A 35 -13.89 -20.62 0.75
C VAL A 35 -12.68 -20.96 -0.13
N TRP A 36 -12.39 -22.25 -0.33
CA TRP A 36 -11.25 -22.68 -1.13
C TRP A 36 -11.51 -22.56 -2.63
N GLY A 37 -12.75 -22.76 -3.10
CA GLY A 37 -13.15 -22.43 -4.46
C GLY A 37 -12.96 -20.95 -4.75
N TYR A 38 -13.34 -20.06 -3.81
CA TYR A 38 -13.05 -18.63 -3.95
C TYR A 38 -11.55 -18.33 -4.10
N VAL A 39 -10.67 -19.00 -3.34
CA VAL A 39 -9.22 -18.84 -3.51
C VAL A 39 -8.77 -19.37 -4.88
N TRP A 40 -9.25 -20.56 -5.27
CA TRP A 40 -8.92 -21.19 -6.54
C TRP A 40 -9.33 -20.32 -7.73
N ASP A 41 -10.51 -19.72 -7.69
CA ASP A 41 -11.02 -18.79 -8.71
C ASP A 41 -10.06 -17.61 -8.94
N HIS A 42 -9.39 -17.13 -7.90
CA HIS A 42 -8.37 -16.07 -8.01
C HIS A 42 -6.98 -16.60 -8.41
N VAL A 43 -6.72 -17.89 -8.23
CA VAL A 43 -5.52 -18.56 -8.74
C VAL A 43 -5.64 -18.81 -10.25
N VAL A 44 -6.82 -19.16 -10.74
CA VAL A 44 -7.05 -19.40 -12.18
C VAL A 44 -7.66 -18.21 -12.92
N VAL A 45 -8.01 -17.14 -12.21
CA VAL A 45 -8.60 -15.90 -12.73
C VAL A 45 -9.90 -16.18 -13.51
N THR A 46 -10.86 -16.85 -12.87
CA THR A 46 -12.17 -17.17 -13.49
C THR A 46 -13.12 -15.96 -13.52
N THR A 47 -12.91 -14.96 -12.65
CA THR A 47 -13.69 -13.72 -12.62
C THR A 47 -12.91 -12.55 -13.23
N PRO A 48 -13.38 -11.93 -14.32
CA PRO A 48 -12.74 -10.75 -14.88
C PRO A 48 -12.73 -9.60 -13.86
N GLN A 49 -11.57 -8.99 -13.63
CA GLN A 49 -11.44 -7.74 -12.90
C GLN A 49 -11.16 -6.60 -13.87
N PRO A 50 -11.40 -5.32 -13.52
CA PRO A 50 -11.04 -4.16 -14.34
C PRO A 50 -9.53 -4.01 -14.63
N GLY A 51 -8.71 -5.01 -14.29
CA GLY A 51 -7.27 -5.05 -14.56
C GLY A 51 -6.76 -6.50 -14.60
N ASN A 52 -5.53 -6.66 -15.07
CA ASN A 52 -4.84 -7.94 -15.24
C ASN A 52 -4.06 -8.32 -13.96
N PHE A 53 -4.77 -8.42 -12.83
CA PHE A 53 -4.19 -8.73 -11.53
C PHE A 53 -4.01 -10.23 -11.34
N TYR A 54 -2.80 -10.67 -10.98
CA TYR A 54 -2.52 -12.05 -10.60
C TYR A 54 -1.79 -12.07 -9.26
N ARG A 55 -2.54 -12.31 -8.17
CA ARG A 55 -2.03 -12.18 -6.78
C ARG A 55 -2.48 -13.30 -5.84
N PRO A 56 -2.37 -14.59 -6.24
CA PRO A 56 -2.92 -15.73 -5.51
C PRO A 56 -2.46 -15.83 -4.06
N VAL A 57 -1.23 -15.40 -3.74
CA VAL A 57 -0.69 -15.45 -2.38
C VAL A 57 -1.44 -14.50 -1.45
N GLY A 58 -1.80 -13.31 -1.94
CA GLY A 58 -2.57 -12.36 -1.14
C GLY A 58 -4.01 -12.85 -0.91
N PHE A 59 -4.66 -13.43 -1.92
CA PHE A 59 -5.99 -14.04 -1.77
C PHE A 59 -5.98 -15.20 -0.77
N LEU A 60 -4.97 -16.06 -0.82
CA LEU A 60 -4.78 -17.11 0.18
C LEU A 60 -4.61 -16.51 1.58
N SER A 61 -3.80 -15.45 1.73
CA SER A 61 -3.62 -14.76 3.01
C SER A 61 -4.94 -14.18 3.55
N PHE A 62 -5.78 -13.62 2.69
CA PHE A 62 -7.09 -13.09 3.06
C PHE A 62 -8.06 -14.21 3.48
N ALA A 63 -8.10 -15.32 2.74
CA ALA A 63 -8.93 -16.47 3.10
C ALA A 63 -8.54 -17.06 4.47
N LEU A 64 -7.24 -17.23 4.73
CA LEU A 64 -6.77 -17.69 6.04
C LEU A 64 -7.13 -16.70 7.16
N ASN A 65 -7.05 -15.40 6.88
CA ASN A 65 -7.44 -14.37 7.84
C ASN A 65 -8.95 -14.42 8.14
N TRP A 66 -9.77 -14.57 7.11
CA TRP A 66 -11.22 -14.70 7.23
C TRP A 66 -11.62 -15.92 8.06
N LEU A 67 -11.00 -17.07 7.82
CA LEU A 67 -11.27 -18.29 8.59
C LEU A 67 -10.93 -18.12 10.08
N ALA A 68 -9.99 -17.23 10.42
CA ALA A 68 -9.57 -16.98 11.79
C ALA A 68 -10.46 -15.96 12.52
N VAL A 69 -10.86 -14.86 11.88
CA VAL A 69 -11.53 -13.71 12.56
C VAL A 69 -12.76 -13.17 11.83
N GLY A 70 -13.15 -13.73 10.68
CA GLY A 70 -14.27 -13.24 9.88
C GLY A 70 -14.08 -11.79 9.42
N ALA A 71 -15.14 -10.97 9.53
CA ALA A 71 -15.15 -9.56 9.16
C ALA A 71 -14.71 -8.60 10.29
N GLU A 72 -13.97 -9.07 11.30
CA GLU A 72 -13.53 -8.24 12.43
C GLU A 72 -12.31 -7.38 12.03
N PRO A 73 -12.41 -6.03 11.94
CA PRO A 73 -11.35 -5.21 11.33
C PRO A 73 -9.98 -5.23 12.03
N LEU A 74 -9.92 -5.38 13.36
CA LEU A 74 -8.67 -5.37 14.12
C LEU A 74 -7.76 -6.52 13.71
N GLY A 75 -8.28 -7.73 13.61
CA GLY A 75 -7.52 -8.92 13.23
C GLY A 75 -6.84 -8.77 11.87
N TRP A 76 -7.47 -8.11 10.91
CA TRP A 76 -6.89 -7.87 9.59
C TRP A 76 -5.75 -6.85 9.61
N ARG A 77 -5.89 -5.76 10.37
CA ARG A 77 -4.81 -4.77 10.53
C ARG A 77 -3.63 -5.33 11.32
N LEU A 78 -3.88 -6.17 12.33
CA LEU A 78 -2.82 -6.83 13.09
C LEU A 78 -1.95 -7.71 12.19
N VAL A 79 -2.54 -8.41 11.21
CA VAL A 79 -1.77 -9.19 10.22
C VAL A 79 -0.90 -8.28 9.35
N ASN A 80 -1.42 -7.14 8.86
CA ASN A 80 -0.61 -6.18 8.08
C ASN A 80 0.54 -5.59 8.92
N PHE A 81 0.26 -5.22 10.17
CA PHE A 81 1.28 -4.74 11.09
C PHE A 81 2.34 -5.81 11.39
N ALA A 82 1.93 -7.05 11.62
CA ALA A 82 2.86 -8.16 11.81
C ALA A 82 3.75 -8.38 10.57
N LEU A 83 3.17 -8.35 9.36
CA LEU A 83 3.93 -8.42 8.11
C LEU A 83 4.91 -7.25 7.96
N HIS A 84 4.52 -6.04 8.36
CA HIS A 84 5.41 -4.89 8.39
C HIS A 84 6.62 -5.11 9.32
N LEU A 85 6.41 -5.69 10.50
CA LEU A 85 7.50 -6.06 11.42
C LEU A 85 8.39 -7.19 10.88
N ILE A 86 7.78 -8.20 10.23
CA ILE A 86 8.51 -9.29 9.56
C ILE A 86 9.42 -8.71 8.48
N ASN A 87 8.93 -7.76 7.68
CA ASN A 87 9.76 -7.05 6.70
C ASN A 87 10.92 -6.30 7.36
N GLY A 88 10.71 -5.66 8.51
CA GLY A 88 11.78 -5.07 9.31
C GLY A 88 12.86 -6.08 9.74
N LEU A 89 12.45 -7.27 10.17
CA LEU A 89 13.37 -8.35 10.50
C LEU A 89 14.13 -8.85 9.25
N LEU A 90 13.47 -8.93 8.10
CA LEU A 90 14.13 -9.31 6.85
C LEU A 90 15.13 -8.24 6.38
N VAL A 91 14.81 -6.95 6.53
CA VAL A 91 15.76 -5.84 6.33
C VAL A 91 16.97 -5.98 7.24
N TYR A 92 16.79 -6.29 8.53
CA TYR A 92 17.89 -6.59 9.44
C TYR A 92 18.79 -7.72 8.90
N ARG A 93 18.20 -8.83 8.48
CA ARG A 93 18.94 -10.00 8.00
C ARG A 93 19.73 -9.70 6.71
N VAL A 94 19.11 -9.04 5.74
CA VAL A 94 19.77 -8.58 4.52
C VAL A 94 20.93 -7.63 4.86
N ALA A 95 20.69 -6.64 5.73
CA ALA A 95 21.72 -5.71 6.16
C ALA A 95 22.90 -6.41 6.85
N ARG A 96 22.63 -7.42 7.68
CA ARG A 96 23.67 -8.22 8.35
C ARG A 96 24.58 -8.95 7.36
N ARG A 97 24.04 -9.43 6.23
CA ARG A 97 24.83 -10.09 5.18
C ARG A 97 25.62 -9.11 4.34
N ILE A 98 25.02 -7.96 3.98
CA ILE A 98 25.71 -6.94 3.19
C ILE A 98 26.87 -6.32 3.99
N ALA A 99 26.66 -6.05 5.29
CA ALA A 99 27.67 -5.49 6.17
C ALA A 99 28.62 -6.54 6.78
N ASP A 100 28.62 -7.78 6.29
CA ASP A 100 29.48 -8.82 6.86
C ASP A 100 30.97 -8.43 6.80
N GLY A 101 31.72 -8.80 7.83
CA GLY A 101 33.12 -8.38 8.01
C GLY A 101 33.33 -6.94 8.53
N GLN A 102 32.28 -6.13 8.71
CA GLN A 102 32.39 -4.79 9.30
C GLN A 102 32.27 -4.82 10.83
N ALA A 103 33.06 -3.99 11.52
CA ALA A 103 33.12 -3.94 12.99
C ALA A 103 31.76 -3.69 13.66
N HIS A 104 30.93 -2.83 13.06
CA HIS A 104 29.62 -2.45 13.62
C HIS A 104 28.43 -2.95 12.78
N ALA A 105 28.59 -4.06 12.08
CA ALA A 105 27.57 -4.65 11.21
C ALA A 105 26.22 -4.90 11.91
N ARG A 106 26.22 -5.38 13.17
CA ARG A 106 24.98 -5.62 13.95
C ARG A 106 24.22 -4.31 14.21
N PHE A 107 24.95 -3.26 14.56
CA PHE A 107 24.39 -1.95 14.83
C PHE A 107 23.78 -1.34 13.58
N ALA A 108 24.52 -1.33 12.46
CA ALA A 108 24.04 -0.82 11.19
C ALA A 108 22.79 -1.57 10.72
N ALA A 109 22.76 -2.90 10.86
CA ALA A 109 21.59 -3.70 10.52
C ALA A 109 20.38 -3.39 11.42
N ALA A 110 20.58 -3.21 12.73
CA ALA A 110 19.51 -2.82 13.65
C ALA A 110 18.98 -1.42 13.32
N CYS A 111 19.85 -0.48 12.96
CA CYS A 111 19.47 0.84 12.49
C CYS A 111 18.67 0.76 11.17
N ALA A 112 19.09 -0.07 10.21
CA ALA A 112 18.35 -0.25 8.95
C ALA A 112 16.92 -0.76 9.20
N ALA A 113 16.78 -1.77 10.07
CA ALA A 113 15.46 -2.28 10.44
C ALA A 113 14.62 -1.24 11.18
N ALA A 114 15.21 -0.48 12.10
CA ALA A 114 14.51 0.59 12.81
C ALA A 114 14.03 1.69 11.86
N LEU A 115 14.85 2.12 10.90
CA LEU A 115 14.47 3.09 9.87
C LEU A 115 13.36 2.55 8.98
N PHE A 116 13.44 1.28 8.56
CA PHE A 116 12.38 0.70 7.72
C PHE A 116 11.04 0.59 8.45
N VAL A 117 11.05 0.11 9.71
CA VAL A 117 9.82 -0.02 10.50
C VAL A 117 9.25 1.35 10.88
N ALA A 118 10.10 2.37 11.00
CA ALA A 118 9.70 3.77 11.16
C ALA A 118 9.51 4.51 9.83
N TYR A 119 9.47 3.82 8.68
CA TYR A 119 9.45 4.49 7.38
C TYR A 119 8.20 5.37 7.24
N PRO A 120 8.35 6.68 6.91
CA PRO A 120 7.23 7.63 6.87
C PRO A 120 6.08 7.25 5.93
N LEU A 121 6.36 6.53 4.84
CA LEU A 121 5.35 6.11 3.87
C LEU A 121 4.74 4.72 4.19
N ALA A 122 5.16 4.06 5.26
CA ALA A 122 4.61 2.77 5.68
C ALA A 122 3.16 2.77 6.22
N PRO A 123 2.55 3.89 6.70
CA PRO A 123 1.17 3.88 7.18
C PRO A 123 0.17 3.30 6.17
N GLU A 124 0.32 3.62 4.89
CA GLU A 124 -0.57 3.07 3.85
C GLU A 124 -0.48 1.55 3.73
N VAL A 125 0.68 0.95 3.97
CA VAL A 125 0.84 -0.52 3.93
C VAL A 125 0.34 -1.22 5.19
N SER A 126 0.49 -0.54 6.33
CA SER A 126 0.20 -1.10 7.65
C SER A 126 -1.25 -0.89 8.10
N ALA A 127 -1.86 0.23 7.73
CA ALA A 127 -3.23 0.58 8.09
C ALA A 127 -4.26 0.14 7.05
N TRP A 128 -3.92 0.18 5.76
CA TRP A 128 -4.82 -0.27 4.69
C TRP A 128 -4.67 -1.76 4.44
N MET A 129 -5.73 -2.54 4.65
CA MET A 129 -5.65 -4.00 4.60
C MET A 129 -5.23 -4.49 3.21
N VAL A 130 -5.78 -3.93 2.13
CA VAL A 130 -5.45 -4.33 0.75
C VAL A 130 -3.96 -4.17 0.41
N ALA A 131 -3.28 -3.21 1.03
CA ALA A 131 -1.83 -3.03 0.83
C ALA A 131 -0.98 -4.19 1.38
N ARG A 132 -1.61 -5.22 1.96
CA ARG A 132 -0.99 -6.52 2.28
C ARG A 132 -0.27 -7.14 1.08
N PHE A 133 -0.75 -6.95 -0.14
CA PHE A 133 -0.07 -7.42 -1.35
C PHE A 133 1.37 -6.87 -1.44
N ASP A 134 1.57 -5.59 -1.12
CA ASP A 134 2.90 -4.95 -1.10
C ASP A 134 3.78 -5.55 0.00
N ALA A 135 3.22 -5.76 1.18
CA ALA A 135 3.94 -6.31 2.33
C ALA A 135 4.42 -7.75 2.07
N LEU A 136 3.57 -8.60 1.49
CA LEU A 136 3.91 -9.98 1.13
C LEU A 136 4.95 -10.03 0.00
N ALA A 137 4.79 -9.20 -1.02
CA ALA A 137 5.75 -9.10 -2.11
C ALA A 137 7.14 -8.70 -1.59
N LEU A 138 7.21 -7.67 -0.75
CA LEU A 138 8.48 -7.25 -0.15
C LEU A 138 9.11 -8.36 0.72
N ALA A 139 8.30 -9.08 1.50
CA ALA A 139 8.79 -10.17 2.34
C ALA A 139 9.44 -11.26 1.50
N GLY A 140 8.79 -11.66 0.41
CA GLY A 140 9.35 -12.62 -0.54
C GLY A 140 10.64 -12.11 -1.21
N VAL A 141 10.68 -10.84 -1.64
CA VAL A 141 11.87 -10.23 -2.26
C VAL A 141 13.06 -10.18 -1.29
N LEU A 142 12.86 -9.71 -0.06
CA LEU A 142 13.93 -9.61 0.94
C LEU A 142 14.41 -11.00 1.39
N LEU A 143 13.49 -11.95 1.55
CA LEU A 143 13.85 -13.34 1.86
C LEU A 143 14.63 -13.99 0.70
N ALA A 144 14.21 -13.74 -0.55
CA ALA A 144 14.92 -14.19 -1.73
C ALA A 144 16.34 -13.65 -1.77
N LEU A 145 16.53 -12.35 -1.53
CA LEU A 145 17.85 -11.71 -1.47
C LEU A 145 18.71 -12.26 -0.33
N ASP A 146 18.17 -12.36 0.90
CA ASP A 146 18.93 -12.90 2.04
C ASP A 146 19.42 -14.32 1.75
N ARG A 147 18.55 -15.18 1.22
CA ARG A 147 18.91 -16.57 0.90
C ARG A 147 19.85 -16.66 -0.30
N HIS A 148 19.72 -15.80 -1.29
CA HIS A 148 20.65 -15.71 -2.41
C HIS A 148 22.06 -15.38 -1.94
N LEU A 149 22.20 -14.39 -1.05
CA LEU A 149 23.48 -14.01 -0.44
C LEU A 149 24.07 -15.13 0.45
N ALA A 150 23.24 -16.08 0.90
CA ALA A 150 23.68 -17.23 1.69
C ALA A 150 24.09 -18.44 0.83
N ALA A 151 23.62 -18.49 -0.41
CA ALA A 151 23.82 -19.63 -1.30
C ALA A 151 25.28 -19.72 -1.75
N ARG A 152 25.77 -20.95 -1.82
CA ARG A 152 27.14 -21.32 -2.24
C ARG A 152 27.14 -22.07 -3.55
N ALA A 153 26.01 -22.66 -3.94
CA ALA A 153 25.82 -23.37 -5.19
C ALA A 153 24.47 -23.03 -5.84
N TRP A 154 24.28 -23.44 -7.09
CA TRP A 154 23.05 -23.22 -7.85
C TRP A 154 21.84 -24.00 -7.34
N PHE A 155 22.06 -25.10 -6.62
CA PHE A 155 20.99 -26.00 -6.17
C PHE A 155 21.15 -26.40 -4.70
N ASP A 156 21.79 -25.57 -3.88
CA ASP A 156 21.74 -25.78 -2.43
C ASP A 156 20.41 -25.30 -1.84
N GLY A 157 20.14 -25.70 -0.59
CA GLY A 157 18.89 -25.36 0.09
C GLY A 157 18.65 -23.86 0.22
N ALA A 158 19.71 -23.03 0.29
CA ALA A 158 19.57 -21.58 0.32
C ALA A 158 19.13 -21.04 -1.04
N ARG A 159 19.68 -21.54 -2.14
CA ARG A 159 19.26 -21.14 -3.49
C ARG A 159 17.83 -21.56 -3.78
N ILE A 160 17.44 -22.78 -3.40
CA ILE A 160 16.05 -23.25 -3.54
C ILE A 160 15.10 -22.35 -2.73
N ALA A 161 15.44 -22.05 -1.47
CA ALA A 161 14.65 -21.15 -0.64
C ALA A 161 14.57 -19.72 -1.23
N SER A 162 15.64 -19.25 -1.88
CA SER A 162 15.65 -17.97 -2.59
C SER A 162 14.65 -17.94 -3.74
N LEU A 163 14.65 -18.99 -4.58
CA LEU A 163 13.75 -19.12 -5.72
C LEU A 163 12.29 -19.30 -5.29
N ALA A 164 12.04 -20.09 -4.24
CA ALA A 164 10.71 -20.25 -3.67
C ALA A 164 10.15 -18.93 -3.10
N ALA A 165 10.99 -18.17 -2.37
CA ALA A 165 10.62 -16.85 -1.87
C ALA A 165 10.36 -15.85 -3.00
N PHE A 166 11.11 -15.93 -4.10
CA PHE A 166 10.88 -15.11 -5.28
C PHE A 166 9.56 -15.46 -5.98
N ALA A 167 9.25 -16.75 -6.16
CA ALA A 167 7.96 -17.18 -6.72
C ALA A 167 6.78 -16.73 -5.84
N PHE A 168 6.92 -16.82 -4.51
CA PHE A 168 5.96 -16.27 -3.55
C PHE A 168 5.76 -14.76 -3.72
N ALA A 169 6.86 -14.00 -3.93
CA ALA A 169 6.79 -12.56 -4.16
C ALA A 169 6.03 -12.22 -5.45
N LEU A 170 6.31 -12.93 -6.55
CA LEU A 170 5.62 -12.78 -7.83
C LEU A 170 4.13 -13.07 -7.71
N GLY A 171 3.75 -14.10 -6.95
CA GLY A 171 2.36 -14.43 -6.65
C GLY A 171 1.69 -13.47 -5.66
N SER A 172 2.40 -12.50 -5.11
CA SER A 172 1.87 -11.49 -4.18
C SER A 172 1.59 -10.15 -4.86
N LYS A 173 2.57 -9.61 -5.61
CA LYS A 173 2.41 -8.34 -6.33
C LYS A 173 3.47 -8.15 -7.42
N GLU A 174 3.10 -7.43 -8.46
CA GLU A 174 3.90 -7.23 -9.68
C GLU A 174 5.25 -6.52 -9.47
N PRO A 175 5.44 -5.58 -8.52
CA PRO A 175 6.76 -5.00 -8.25
C PRO A 175 7.85 -6.01 -7.92
N ALA A 176 7.49 -7.23 -7.50
CA ALA A 176 8.43 -8.33 -7.27
C ALA A 176 9.22 -8.72 -8.54
N MET A 177 8.73 -8.41 -9.75
CA MET A 177 9.45 -8.64 -11.00
C MET A 177 10.86 -8.03 -11.03
N THR A 178 11.13 -7.02 -10.19
CA THR A 178 12.44 -6.37 -10.04
C THR A 178 13.47 -7.20 -9.27
N ALA A 179 13.04 -8.26 -8.56
CA ALA A 179 13.93 -9.02 -7.68
C ALA A 179 15.19 -9.59 -8.34
N PRO A 180 15.17 -10.10 -9.59
CA PRO A 180 16.39 -10.57 -10.25
C PRO A 180 17.49 -9.51 -10.33
N ALA A 181 17.13 -8.23 -10.47
CA ALA A 181 18.10 -7.14 -10.44
C ALA A 181 18.74 -6.99 -9.05
N PHE A 182 17.97 -7.11 -7.97
CA PHE A 182 18.51 -7.11 -6.60
C PHE A 182 19.41 -8.30 -6.32
N LEU A 183 19.06 -9.49 -6.82
CA LEU A 183 19.89 -10.69 -6.72
C LEU A 183 21.21 -10.48 -7.47
N ALA A 184 21.18 -9.91 -8.68
CA ALA A 184 22.37 -9.61 -9.47
C ALA A 184 23.26 -8.57 -8.77
N LEU A 185 22.67 -7.52 -8.22
CA LEU A 185 23.38 -6.52 -7.42
C LEU A 185 24.03 -7.15 -6.18
N GLY A 186 23.32 -8.01 -5.45
CA GLY A 186 23.87 -8.76 -4.31
C GLY A 186 25.02 -9.68 -4.71
N GLY A 187 24.87 -10.42 -5.80
CA GLY A 187 25.92 -11.25 -6.38
C GLY A 187 27.17 -10.43 -6.74
N PHE A 188 26.96 -9.29 -7.40
CA PHE A 188 28.03 -8.42 -7.87
C PHE A 188 28.78 -7.70 -6.75
N PHE A 189 28.06 -7.10 -5.79
CA PHE A 189 28.65 -6.24 -4.74
C PHE A 189 29.04 -6.99 -3.46
N VAL A 190 28.50 -8.19 -3.23
CA VAL A 190 28.72 -8.96 -2.01
C VAL A 190 29.40 -10.29 -2.32
N VAL A 191 28.73 -11.19 -3.06
CA VAL A 191 29.20 -12.59 -3.23
C VAL A 191 30.51 -12.66 -3.98
N HIS A 192 30.60 -11.96 -5.11
CA HIS A 192 31.77 -11.98 -6.00
C HIS A 192 32.69 -10.78 -5.80
N ALA A 193 32.54 -10.01 -4.71
CA ALA A 193 33.21 -8.71 -4.54
C ALA A 193 34.75 -8.73 -4.72
N ARG A 194 35.39 -9.88 -4.51
CA ARG A 194 36.85 -10.09 -4.62
C ARG A 194 37.33 -10.43 -6.04
N GLU A 195 36.42 -10.75 -6.96
CA GLU A 195 36.77 -11.08 -8.35
C GLU A 195 37.04 -9.80 -9.18
N PRO A 196 37.74 -9.89 -10.31
CA PRO A 196 37.86 -8.79 -11.26
C PRO A 196 36.49 -8.33 -11.82
N LEU A 197 36.36 -7.04 -12.16
CA LEU A 197 35.08 -6.41 -12.53
C LEU A 197 34.27 -7.19 -13.58
N ALA A 198 34.90 -7.60 -14.69
CA ALA A 198 34.23 -8.35 -15.75
C ALA A 198 33.73 -9.73 -15.27
N ARG A 199 34.55 -10.40 -14.45
CA ARG A 199 34.22 -11.72 -13.90
C ARG A 199 33.12 -11.62 -12.84
N ARG A 200 33.10 -10.55 -12.04
CA ARG A 200 32.01 -10.24 -11.11
C ARG A 200 30.67 -10.15 -11.82
N ALA A 201 30.61 -9.38 -12.91
CA ALA A 201 29.40 -9.21 -13.69
C ALA A 201 28.95 -10.54 -14.30
N ALA A 202 29.86 -11.30 -14.93
CA ALA A 202 29.55 -12.60 -15.51
C ALA A 202 29.01 -13.59 -14.48
N LEU A 203 29.64 -13.69 -13.30
CA LEU A 203 29.22 -14.60 -12.23
C LEU A 203 27.88 -14.16 -11.60
N ALA A 204 27.68 -12.86 -11.39
CA ALA A 204 26.41 -12.34 -10.87
C ALA A 204 25.25 -12.60 -11.83
N LEU A 205 25.45 -12.36 -13.14
CA LEU A 205 24.45 -12.67 -14.17
C LEU A 205 24.16 -14.17 -14.23
N ARG A 206 25.21 -14.98 -14.22
CA ARG A 206 25.13 -16.44 -14.19
C ARG A 206 24.27 -16.92 -13.01
N ASP A 207 24.54 -16.43 -11.81
CA ASP A 207 23.84 -16.87 -10.60
C ASP A 207 22.36 -16.44 -10.59
N VAL A 208 21.96 -15.47 -11.41
CA VAL A 208 20.57 -15.00 -11.50
C VAL A 208 19.76 -15.72 -12.57
N VAL A 209 20.40 -16.52 -13.45
CA VAL A 209 19.72 -17.31 -14.49
C VAL A 209 18.53 -18.11 -13.95
N PRO A 210 18.61 -18.86 -12.83
CA PRO A 210 17.46 -19.58 -12.31
C PRO A 210 16.28 -18.67 -11.93
N ALA A 211 16.55 -17.47 -11.40
CA ALA A 211 15.51 -16.50 -11.10
C ALA A 211 14.90 -15.91 -12.39
N LEU A 212 15.69 -15.69 -13.44
CA LEU A 212 15.16 -15.26 -14.75
C LEU A 212 14.24 -16.32 -15.37
N VAL A 213 14.55 -17.62 -15.18
CA VAL A 213 13.68 -18.71 -15.62
C VAL A 213 12.33 -18.67 -14.88
N VAL A 214 12.35 -18.47 -13.55
CA VAL A 214 11.12 -18.31 -12.76
C VAL A 214 10.31 -17.09 -13.22
N LEU A 215 10.97 -15.96 -13.47
CA LEU A 215 10.30 -14.76 -14.00
C LEU A 215 9.70 -15.00 -15.39
N ALA A 216 10.43 -15.66 -16.29
CA ALA A 216 9.95 -15.99 -17.62
C ALA A 216 8.73 -16.92 -17.57
N ALA A 217 8.75 -17.93 -16.70
CA ALA A 217 7.61 -18.82 -16.48
C ALA A 217 6.39 -18.05 -15.96
N TYR A 218 6.59 -17.14 -15.01
CA TYR A 218 5.53 -16.26 -14.50
C TYR A 218 4.93 -15.35 -15.59
N LEU A 219 5.77 -14.73 -16.42
CA LEU A 219 5.31 -13.89 -17.53
C LEU A 219 4.57 -14.68 -18.61
N ALA A 220 5.04 -15.90 -18.91
CA ALA A 220 4.35 -16.82 -19.82
C ALA A 220 2.98 -17.23 -19.26
N TRP A 221 2.89 -17.48 -17.94
CA TRP A 221 1.62 -17.74 -17.27
C TRP A 221 0.66 -16.56 -17.34
N ARG A 222 1.13 -15.34 -17.06
CA ARG A 222 0.32 -14.12 -17.24
C ARG A 222 -0.15 -13.95 -18.68
N ARG A 223 0.73 -14.19 -19.66
CA ARG A 223 0.38 -14.15 -21.09
C ARG A 223 -0.79 -15.07 -21.40
N TYR A 224 -0.77 -16.28 -20.84
CA TYR A 224 -1.85 -17.26 -21.00
C TYR A 224 -3.15 -16.78 -20.35
N LEU A 225 -3.10 -16.30 -19.10
CA LEU A 225 -4.28 -15.85 -18.36
C LEU A 225 -4.94 -14.60 -18.95
N PHE A 226 -4.14 -13.64 -19.45
CA PHE A 226 -4.62 -12.31 -19.85
C PHE A 226 -4.60 -12.10 -21.36
N ALA A 227 -4.94 -13.15 -22.12
CA ALA A 227 -5.13 -13.11 -23.58
C ALA A 227 -3.98 -12.45 -24.36
N GLY A 228 -2.74 -12.71 -23.95
CA GLY A 228 -1.53 -12.17 -24.58
C GLY A 228 -0.82 -11.08 -23.78
N ASN A 229 -1.45 -10.50 -22.76
CA ASN A 229 -0.86 -9.43 -21.95
C ASN A 229 0.09 -9.98 -20.86
N MET A 230 1.34 -9.52 -20.87
CA MET A 230 2.36 -9.96 -19.90
C MET A 230 2.60 -8.96 -18.76
N VAL A 231 2.46 -7.66 -19.07
CA VAL A 231 2.96 -6.55 -18.23
C VAL A 231 1.89 -5.52 -17.89
N GLU A 232 0.80 -5.44 -18.65
CA GLU A 232 -0.34 -4.60 -18.28
C GLU A 232 -0.92 -5.10 -16.95
N VAL A 233 -1.28 -4.17 -16.06
CA VAL A 233 -1.83 -4.46 -14.73
C VAL A 233 -3.16 -3.76 -14.56
N TYR A 234 -3.23 -2.47 -14.87
CA TYR A 234 -4.47 -1.70 -14.92
C TYR A 234 -4.96 -1.62 -16.36
N ALA A 235 -6.26 -1.79 -16.57
CA ALA A 235 -6.84 -1.72 -17.91
C ALA A 235 -6.50 -0.39 -18.59
N GLY A 236 -6.06 -0.47 -19.85
CA GLY A 236 -5.73 0.69 -20.67
C GLY A 236 -4.38 1.33 -20.32
N SER A 237 -3.61 0.73 -19.41
CA SER A 237 -2.25 1.21 -19.12
C SER A 237 -1.25 0.62 -20.12
N SER A 238 -0.29 1.45 -20.56
CA SER A 238 0.78 1.03 -21.46
C SER A 238 2.14 1.36 -20.84
N PRO A 239 2.62 0.55 -19.88
CA PRO A 239 3.83 0.85 -19.11
C PRO A 239 5.08 0.99 -19.99
N LEU A 240 5.09 0.28 -21.12
CA LEU A 240 6.21 0.30 -22.07
C LEU A 240 6.17 1.51 -23.02
N ALA A 241 5.05 2.23 -23.10
CA ALA A 241 4.92 3.43 -23.94
C ALA A 241 5.47 4.70 -23.28
N HIS A 242 5.76 4.68 -21.97
CA HIS A 242 6.15 5.86 -21.19
C HIS A 242 7.59 5.77 -20.64
N LEU A 243 8.53 5.36 -21.50
CA LEU A 243 9.93 5.12 -21.10
C LEU A 243 10.91 6.25 -21.50
N SER A 244 10.44 7.32 -22.15
CA SER A 244 11.35 8.42 -22.50
C SER A 244 11.87 9.13 -21.23
N PRO A 245 13.13 9.61 -21.20
CA PRO A 245 13.67 10.28 -20.03
C PRO A 245 12.84 11.48 -19.56
N ALA A 246 12.25 12.24 -20.49
CA ALA A 246 11.37 13.37 -20.17
C ALA A 246 10.07 12.92 -19.49
N GLN A 247 9.44 11.83 -19.96
CA GLN A 247 8.24 11.29 -19.31
C GLN A 247 8.56 10.76 -17.91
N LEU A 248 9.64 9.99 -17.77
CA LEU A 248 10.08 9.47 -16.46
C LEU A 248 10.40 10.59 -15.49
N TRP A 249 11.02 11.68 -15.96
CA TRP A 249 11.23 12.88 -15.16
C TRP A 249 9.91 13.53 -14.73
N ASN A 250 8.96 13.70 -15.65
CA ASN A 250 7.65 14.26 -15.34
C ASN A 250 6.88 13.38 -14.34
N HIS A 251 6.95 12.06 -14.45
CA HIS A 251 6.34 11.15 -13.48
C HIS A 251 6.99 11.29 -12.11
N LEU A 252 8.33 11.39 -12.04
CA LEU A 252 9.05 11.60 -10.79
C LEU A 252 8.65 12.91 -10.11
N VAL A 253 8.59 14.01 -10.85
CA VAL A 253 8.15 15.31 -10.34
C VAL A 253 6.66 15.27 -9.93
N GLY A 254 5.84 14.57 -10.71
CA GLY A 254 4.42 14.36 -10.44
C GLY A 254 4.13 13.58 -9.16
N MET A 255 5.12 12.92 -8.55
CA MET A 255 4.97 12.20 -7.28
C MET A 255 5.09 13.09 -6.04
N ARG A 256 5.36 14.39 -6.22
CA ARG A 256 5.47 15.37 -5.13
C ARG A 256 4.31 15.35 -4.10
N PRO A 257 3.05 15.08 -4.45
CA PRO A 257 1.97 15.02 -3.46
C PRO A 257 2.19 13.99 -2.34
N ILE A 258 2.91 12.89 -2.59
CA ILE A 258 3.17 11.84 -1.59
C ILE A 258 4.03 12.33 -0.42
N PRO A 259 5.25 12.89 -0.65
CA PRO A 259 6.04 13.47 0.44
C PRO A 259 5.38 14.72 1.04
N ASP A 260 4.62 15.51 0.26
CA ASP A 260 3.83 16.63 0.79
C ASP A 260 2.79 16.14 1.82
N ALA A 261 2.07 15.05 1.53
CA ALA A 261 1.12 14.46 2.47
C ALA A 261 1.80 13.85 3.71
N ALA A 262 2.99 13.25 3.56
CA ALA A 262 3.69 12.58 4.64
C ALA A 262 4.39 13.54 5.62
N PHE A 263 5.00 14.63 5.12
CA PHE A 263 5.83 15.55 5.92
C PHE A 263 5.34 17.00 5.89
N GLY A 264 4.32 17.34 5.12
CA GLY A 264 3.86 18.71 4.93
C GLY A 264 4.98 19.60 4.37
N GLY A 265 4.99 20.88 4.77
CA GLY A 265 6.01 21.85 4.35
C GLY A 265 7.45 21.53 4.80
N ALA A 266 7.65 20.51 5.66
CA ALA A 266 8.97 20.13 6.13
C ALA A 266 9.70 19.12 5.21
N TRP A 267 9.02 18.57 4.19
CA TRP A 267 9.63 17.53 3.33
C TRP A 267 10.94 17.96 2.64
N PRO A 268 11.13 19.21 2.14
CA PRO A 268 12.37 19.56 1.46
C PRO A 268 13.56 19.54 2.43
N TRP A 269 13.33 19.97 3.67
CA TRP A 269 14.31 19.91 4.75
C TRP A 269 14.62 18.48 5.15
N ALA A 270 13.61 17.62 5.26
CA ALA A 270 13.82 16.20 5.54
C ALA A 270 14.65 15.53 4.43
N ALA A 271 14.34 15.79 3.15
CA ALA A 271 15.08 15.29 2.00
C ALA A 271 16.53 15.81 1.99
N PHE A 272 16.74 17.10 2.28
CA PHE A 272 18.06 17.69 2.38
C PHE A 272 18.91 17.03 3.50
N VAL A 273 18.34 16.85 4.69
CA VAL A 273 19.02 16.17 5.80
C VAL A 273 19.37 14.72 5.43
N VAL A 274 18.43 13.99 4.82
CA VAL A 274 18.66 12.62 4.34
C VAL A 274 19.80 12.58 3.31
N ALA A 275 19.82 13.50 2.34
CA ALA A 275 20.88 13.59 1.34
C ALA A 275 22.24 13.93 1.95
N LEU A 276 22.29 14.88 2.89
CA LEU A 276 23.50 15.25 3.61
C LEU A 276 24.06 14.05 4.40
N VAL A 277 23.21 13.34 5.13
CA VAL A 277 23.60 12.16 5.89
C VAL A 277 24.08 11.05 4.97
N ALA A 278 23.37 10.79 3.86
CA ALA A 278 23.78 9.81 2.86
C ALA A 278 25.16 10.15 2.28
N ALA A 279 25.39 11.40 1.88
CA ALA A 279 26.68 11.86 1.34
C ALA A 279 27.81 11.72 2.37
N TRP A 280 27.57 12.19 3.60
CA TRP A 280 28.54 12.09 4.70
C TRP A 280 28.89 10.63 5.01
N ASN A 281 27.89 9.76 5.05
CA ASN A 281 28.05 8.31 5.22
C ASN A 281 28.82 7.66 4.07
N GLY A 282 28.59 8.10 2.82
CA GLY A 282 29.34 7.68 1.64
C GLY A 282 30.84 7.98 1.77
N VAL A 283 31.20 9.20 2.19
CA VAL A 283 32.62 9.56 2.44
C VAL A 283 33.24 8.64 3.50
N GLY A 284 32.51 8.31 4.56
CA GLY A 284 32.95 7.37 5.59
C GLY A 284 33.22 5.97 5.05
N ALA A 285 32.30 5.43 4.24
CA ALA A 285 32.47 4.12 3.62
C ALA A 285 33.62 4.09 2.60
N TRP A 286 33.80 5.17 1.83
CA TRP A 286 34.91 5.32 0.88
C TRP A 286 36.27 5.29 1.57
N ARG A 287 36.45 6.05 2.65
CA ARG A 287 37.68 6.05 3.44
C ARG A 287 38.04 4.68 4.04
N ARG A 288 37.07 3.76 4.15
CA ARG A 288 37.24 2.40 4.67
C ARG A 288 37.23 1.32 3.58
N GLY A 289 37.26 1.70 2.30
CA GLY A 289 37.25 0.76 1.18
C GLY A 289 35.94 -0.03 1.01
N ALA A 290 34.86 0.40 1.65
CA ALA A 290 33.57 -0.29 1.69
C ALA A 290 32.46 0.42 0.90
N PHE A 291 32.79 1.47 0.14
CA PHE A 291 31.83 2.32 -0.60
C PHE A 291 30.97 1.54 -1.59
N ALA A 292 31.57 0.62 -2.34
CA ALA A 292 30.84 -0.17 -3.33
C ALA A 292 29.71 -1.00 -2.67
N THR A 293 30.05 -1.71 -1.60
CA THR A 293 29.11 -2.64 -0.93
C THR A 293 28.13 -1.95 0.00
N LEU A 294 28.57 -0.91 0.73
CA LEU A 294 27.73 -0.27 1.77
C LEU A 294 27.00 0.97 1.28
N TRP A 295 27.37 1.54 0.13
CA TRP A 295 26.77 2.78 -0.38
C TRP A 295 26.23 2.65 -1.81
N LEU A 296 27.03 2.15 -2.77
CA LEU A 296 26.57 1.99 -4.15
C LEU A 296 25.52 0.89 -4.33
N LEU A 297 25.70 -0.28 -3.69
CA LEU A 297 24.71 -1.36 -3.72
C LEU A 297 23.30 -0.87 -3.29
N PRO A 298 23.10 -0.27 -2.10
CA PRO A 298 21.78 0.17 -1.71
C PRO A 298 21.27 1.38 -2.53
N LEU A 299 22.14 2.25 -3.03
CA LEU A 299 21.76 3.29 -4.00
C LEU A 299 21.18 2.67 -5.28
N PHE A 300 21.86 1.68 -5.87
CA PHE A 300 21.37 1.02 -7.08
C PHE A 300 20.10 0.22 -6.81
N GLY A 301 19.98 -0.44 -5.66
CA GLY A 301 18.74 -1.09 -5.23
C GLY A 301 17.58 -0.10 -5.10
N PHE A 302 17.82 1.08 -4.52
CA PHE A 302 16.84 2.17 -4.44
C PHE A 302 16.45 2.67 -5.83
N ALA A 303 17.43 2.93 -6.71
CA ALA A 303 17.20 3.42 -8.06
C ALA A 303 16.41 2.43 -8.93
N VAL A 304 16.73 1.13 -8.85
CA VAL A 304 15.95 0.07 -9.53
C VAL A 304 14.52 0.03 -9.00
N SER A 305 14.34 0.15 -7.68
CA SER A 305 13.01 0.14 -7.06
C SER A 305 12.16 1.31 -7.52
N VAL A 306 12.69 2.54 -7.49
CA VAL A 306 11.97 3.74 -7.96
C VAL A 306 11.73 3.66 -9.47
N GLY A 307 12.77 3.31 -10.24
CA GLY A 307 12.72 3.22 -11.69
C GLY A 307 11.69 2.21 -12.21
N ALA A 308 11.44 1.14 -11.47
CA ALA A 308 10.43 0.15 -11.84
C ALA A 308 8.99 0.65 -11.65
N VAL A 309 8.76 1.64 -10.79
CA VAL A 309 7.41 2.18 -10.56
C VAL A 309 7.10 3.33 -11.52
N LEU A 310 8.11 4.14 -11.90
CA LEU A 310 7.93 5.33 -12.75
C LEU A 310 7.10 5.09 -14.03
N PRO A 311 7.29 4.02 -14.82
CA PRO A 311 6.53 3.81 -16.05
C PRO A 311 5.05 3.47 -15.83
N HIS A 312 4.68 3.10 -14.60
CA HIS A 312 3.31 2.73 -14.22
C HIS A 312 2.52 3.90 -13.63
N PHE A 313 3.11 5.08 -13.53
CA PHE A 313 2.40 6.29 -13.13
C PHE A 313 1.97 7.09 -14.35
N SER A 314 0.72 7.52 -14.35
CA SER A 314 0.19 8.55 -15.26
C SER A 314 -0.13 9.86 -14.52
N GLY A 315 0.25 9.94 -13.24
CA GLY A 315 -0.07 11.02 -12.31
C GLY A 315 -0.29 10.45 -10.90
N VAL A 316 -0.03 11.27 -9.88
CA VAL A 316 -0.37 10.97 -8.49
C VAL A 316 -1.54 11.84 -8.09
N PRO A 317 -2.56 11.30 -7.41
CA PRO A 317 -3.64 12.11 -6.86
C PRO A 317 -3.08 13.26 -6.00
N GLU A 318 -3.65 14.45 -6.12
CA GLU A 318 -3.21 15.64 -5.36
C GLU A 318 -3.26 15.43 -3.84
N ASN A 319 -4.09 14.48 -3.38
CA ASN A 319 -4.22 14.12 -1.97
C ASN A 319 -3.04 13.29 -1.42
N GLY A 320 -2.05 12.91 -2.26
CA GLY A 320 -0.84 12.21 -1.85
C GLY A 320 -0.99 10.70 -1.62
N GLU A 321 -2.04 10.08 -2.15
CA GLU A 321 -2.20 8.62 -2.18
C GLU A 321 -1.11 7.94 -3.04
N GLY A 322 -0.72 6.72 -2.68
CA GLY A 322 0.23 5.91 -3.47
C GLY A 322 1.58 5.74 -2.80
N ALA A 323 1.70 6.11 -1.53
CA ALA A 323 2.89 5.95 -0.71
C ALA A 323 3.33 4.47 -0.64
N ARG A 324 2.39 3.52 -0.73
CA ARG A 324 2.66 2.07 -0.77
C ARG A 324 3.59 1.65 -1.91
N LEU A 325 3.58 2.39 -3.02
CA LEU A 325 4.41 2.08 -4.19
C LEU A 325 5.91 2.27 -3.89
N PHE A 326 6.24 3.09 -2.89
CA PHE A 326 7.60 3.29 -2.42
C PHE A 326 8.01 2.32 -1.31
N TYR A 327 7.17 1.37 -0.91
CA TYR A 327 7.48 0.49 0.22
C TYR A 327 8.72 -0.38 -0.02
N LEU A 328 8.88 -0.91 -1.25
CA LEU A 328 10.09 -1.61 -1.67
C LEU A 328 11.31 -0.67 -1.70
N ALA A 329 11.18 0.52 -2.28
CA ALA A 329 12.24 1.52 -2.30
C ALA A 329 12.63 1.97 -0.87
N GLY A 330 11.68 2.08 0.05
CA GLY A 330 11.88 2.41 1.45
C GLY A 330 12.80 1.41 2.16
N SER A 331 12.74 0.12 1.81
CA SER A 331 13.68 -0.89 2.33
C SER A 331 15.12 -0.60 1.90
N TRP A 332 15.34 -0.21 0.64
CA TRP A 332 16.65 0.15 0.12
C TRP A 332 17.15 1.50 0.64
N LEU A 333 16.27 2.48 0.83
CA LEU A 333 16.61 3.75 1.47
C LEU A 333 17.09 3.53 2.92
N ALA A 334 16.40 2.67 3.68
CA ALA A 334 16.79 2.34 5.04
C ALA A 334 18.18 1.66 5.07
N LEU A 335 18.45 0.75 4.14
CA LEU A 335 19.78 0.16 3.95
C LEU A 335 20.83 1.22 3.59
N TRP A 336 20.51 2.13 2.67
CA TRP A 336 21.43 3.14 2.17
C TRP A 336 21.90 4.10 3.26
N LEU A 337 20.98 4.51 4.13
CA LEU A 337 21.28 5.43 5.24
C LEU A 337 22.02 4.73 6.39
N ALA A 338 21.74 3.45 6.63
CA ALA A 338 22.23 2.76 7.81
C ALA A 338 23.52 1.95 7.60
N LEU A 339 23.70 1.28 6.45
CA LEU A 339 24.83 0.38 6.20
C LEU A 339 26.21 1.04 6.39
N PRO A 340 26.46 2.28 5.90
CA PRO A 340 27.76 2.93 6.10
C PRO A 340 28.10 3.23 7.56
N LEU A 341 27.12 3.25 8.47
CA LEU A 341 27.37 3.39 9.91
C LEU A 341 28.18 2.21 10.47
N ALA A 342 28.23 1.08 9.76
CA ALA A 342 29.06 -0.08 10.12
C ALA A 342 30.57 0.25 10.15
N CYS A 343 30.98 1.27 9.40
CA CYS A 343 32.38 1.72 9.26
C CYS A 343 32.78 2.86 10.20
N ARG A 344 31.87 3.31 11.08
CA ARG A 344 32.11 4.46 11.97
C ARG A 344 32.57 4.00 13.34
N ASP A 345 33.83 4.23 13.69
CA ASP A 345 34.37 3.81 15.00
C ASP A 345 33.88 4.68 16.15
N ALA A 346 33.70 6.00 15.91
CA ALA A 346 33.25 6.94 16.93
C ALA A 346 31.80 6.65 17.37
N THR A 347 31.65 5.96 18.50
CA THR A 347 30.35 5.53 19.03
C THR A 347 29.37 6.69 19.20
N ARG A 348 29.80 7.83 19.74
CA ARG A 348 28.94 9.01 19.92
C ARG A 348 28.34 9.49 18.60
N THR A 349 29.16 9.64 17.55
CA THR A 349 28.70 10.09 16.24
C THR A 349 27.79 9.05 15.59
N ARG A 350 28.18 7.77 15.63
CA ARG A 350 27.41 6.67 15.05
C ARG A 350 26.01 6.56 15.69
N VAL A 351 25.95 6.58 17.01
CA VAL A 351 24.70 6.48 17.78
C VAL A 351 23.87 7.75 17.62
N GLY A 352 24.48 8.93 17.67
CA GLY A 352 23.78 10.21 17.49
C GLY A 352 23.11 10.34 16.12
N VAL A 353 23.81 10.00 15.03
CA VAL A 353 23.24 10.01 13.68
C VAL A 353 22.11 9.00 13.54
N ALA A 354 22.28 7.78 14.05
CA ALA A 354 21.23 6.76 14.02
C ALA A 354 19.96 7.23 14.75
N TRP A 355 20.10 7.80 15.95
CA TRP A 355 18.97 8.34 16.70
C TRP A 355 18.29 9.50 15.99
N ALA A 356 19.05 10.44 15.42
CA ALA A 356 18.49 11.56 14.67
C ALA A 356 17.68 11.10 13.45
N LEU A 357 18.20 10.13 12.69
CA LEU A 357 17.48 9.55 11.55
C LEU A 357 16.21 8.82 12.00
N VAL A 358 16.30 7.98 13.04
CA VAL A 358 15.13 7.25 13.56
C VAL A 358 14.08 8.21 14.09
N ALA A 359 14.47 9.27 14.80
CA ALA A 359 13.54 10.29 15.29
C ALA A 359 12.84 11.03 14.14
N LEU A 360 13.58 11.42 13.09
CA LEU A 360 13.02 12.03 11.88
C LEU A 360 12.00 11.09 11.20
N PHE A 361 12.34 9.82 11.08
CA PHE A 361 11.48 8.81 10.45
C PHE A 361 10.22 8.55 11.28
N VAL A 362 10.35 8.39 12.60
CA VAL A 362 9.21 8.25 13.52
C VAL A 362 8.29 9.47 13.47
N ALA A 363 8.84 10.68 13.45
CA ALA A 363 8.06 11.91 13.35
C ALA A 363 7.28 11.98 12.03
N GLY A 364 7.95 11.70 10.89
CA GLY A 364 7.29 11.65 9.59
C GLY A 364 6.21 10.57 9.51
N GLN A 365 6.47 9.38 10.05
CA GLN A 365 5.48 8.30 10.10
C GLN A 365 4.28 8.67 10.99
N ALA A 366 4.51 9.31 12.13
CA ALA A 366 3.44 9.78 13.02
C ALA A 366 2.52 10.78 12.32
N GLN A 367 3.08 11.70 11.54
CA GLN A 367 2.32 12.65 10.73
C GLN A 367 1.54 11.94 9.62
N ALA A 368 2.19 11.05 8.87
CA ALA A 368 1.58 10.29 7.78
C ALA A 368 0.50 9.30 8.25
N MET A 369 0.50 8.89 9.53
CA MET A 369 -0.51 8.00 10.13
C MET A 369 -1.80 8.75 10.52
N VAL A 370 -1.78 10.08 10.67
CA VAL A 370 -2.95 10.86 11.11
C VAL A 370 -4.18 10.66 10.20
N PRO A 371 -4.07 10.75 8.85
CA PRO A 371 -5.21 10.53 7.97
C PRO A 371 -5.82 9.14 8.11
N TRP A 372 -4.98 8.11 8.20
CA TRP A 372 -5.41 6.71 8.34
C TRP A 372 -6.17 6.46 9.64
N ARG A 373 -5.68 7.00 10.76
CA ARG A 373 -6.38 6.92 12.05
C ARG A 373 -7.74 7.62 11.99
N LYS A 374 -7.77 8.84 11.44
CA LYS A 374 -9.01 9.63 11.32
C LYS A 374 -10.02 8.92 10.42
N ALA A 375 -9.61 8.44 9.24
CA ALA A 375 -10.48 7.69 8.33
C ALA A 375 -11.07 6.45 9.02
N GLY A 376 -10.24 5.67 9.73
CA GLY A 376 -10.71 4.49 10.46
C GLY A 376 -11.74 4.82 11.55
N GLN A 377 -11.53 5.90 12.30
CA GLN A 377 -12.46 6.38 13.32
C GLN A 377 -13.75 6.94 12.72
N ALA A 378 -13.64 7.73 11.64
CA ALA A 378 -14.78 8.25 10.90
C ALA A 378 -15.64 7.13 10.32
N MET A 379 -15.06 6.00 9.91
CA MET A 379 -15.84 4.85 9.45
C MET A 379 -16.65 4.23 10.59
N ASN A 380 -16.08 4.10 11.79
CA ASN A 380 -16.85 3.66 12.95
C ASN A 380 -18.02 4.62 13.25
N ALA A 381 -17.76 5.93 13.20
CA ALA A 381 -18.79 6.95 13.38
C ALA A 381 -19.89 6.87 12.30
N LEU A 382 -19.52 6.56 11.06
CA LEU A 382 -20.47 6.34 9.97
C LEU A 382 -21.37 5.13 10.27
N PHE A 383 -20.82 4.05 10.82
CA PHE A 383 -21.62 2.89 11.22
C PHE A 383 -22.65 3.26 12.30
N VAL A 384 -22.25 4.06 13.29
CA VAL A 384 -23.14 4.58 14.35
C VAL A 384 -24.25 5.48 13.77
N ALA A 385 -23.90 6.41 12.88
CA ALA A 385 -24.87 7.30 12.25
C ALA A 385 -25.95 6.55 11.44
N ILE A 386 -25.54 5.49 10.73
CA ILE A 386 -26.47 4.60 10.02
C ILE A 386 -27.42 3.91 11.01
N ASP A 387 -26.89 3.38 12.12
CA ASP A 387 -27.71 2.69 13.12
C ASP A 387 -28.72 3.63 13.79
N ASP A 388 -28.35 4.89 14.03
CA ASP A 388 -29.26 5.90 14.56
C ASP A 388 -30.44 6.19 13.62
N VAL A 389 -30.16 6.38 12.32
CA VAL A 389 -31.22 6.58 11.31
C VAL A 389 -32.11 5.35 11.17
N VAL A 390 -31.54 4.15 11.26
CA VAL A 390 -32.33 2.92 11.20
C VAL A 390 -33.16 2.72 12.48
N ALA A 391 -32.65 3.09 13.65
CA ALA A 391 -33.38 2.92 14.91
C ALA A 391 -34.48 3.98 15.12
N HIS A 392 -34.19 5.24 14.79
CA HIS A 392 -35.02 6.39 15.18
C HIS A 392 -35.58 7.19 14.00
N GLY A 393 -35.09 6.97 12.78
CA GLY A 393 -35.58 7.67 11.59
C GLY A 393 -36.94 7.17 11.11
N ASP A 394 -37.67 8.04 10.41
CA ASP A 394 -38.96 7.71 9.80
C ASP A 394 -38.79 6.49 8.84
N PRO A 395 -39.55 5.39 9.03
CA PRO A 395 -39.45 4.22 8.18
C PRO A 395 -39.87 4.48 6.73
N ASN A 396 -40.62 5.56 6.46
CA ASN A 396 -41.06 5.94 5.13
C ASN A 396 -40.06 6.86 4.41
N VAL A 397 -38.95 7.21 5.06
CA VAL A 397 -37.89 8.05 4.52
C VAL A 397 -36.65 7.21 4.27
N HIS A 398 -35.96 7.52 3.18
CA HIS A 398 -34.67 6.92 2.85
C HIS A 398 -33.59 7.97 2.89
N ALA A 399 -32.52 7.65 3.58
CA ALA A 399 -31.36 8.50 3.66
C ALA A 399 -30.45 8.24 2.45
N LEU A 400 -30.35 9.21 1.56
CA LEU A 400 -29.31 9.25 0.54
C LEU A 400 -28.18 10.15 1.05
N VAL A 401 -27.05 9.53 1.39
CA VAL A 401 -25.97 10.18 2.13
C VAL A 401 -24.74 10.30 1.25
N VAL A 402 -24.28 11.53 1.04
CA VAL A 402 -22.98 11.78 0.45
C VAL A 402 -21.90 11.66 1.52
N VAL A 403 -20.84 10.93 1.18
CA VAL A 403 -19.72 10.63 2.07
C VAL A 403 -18.41 10.88 1.31
N PRO A 404 -17.34 11.38 1.96
CA PRO A 404 -16.07 11.62 1.28
C PRO A 404 -15.50 10.36 0.61
N ASP A 405 -14.86 10.55 -0.55
CA ASP A 405 -14.10 9.48 -1.20
C ASP A 405 -12.85 9.10 -0.39
N HIS A 406 -12.21 10.09 0.22
CA HIS A 406 -10.96 9.98 0.96
C HIS A 406 -10.93 10.95 2.14
N TRP A 407 -10.10 10.62 3.12
CA TRP A 407 -9.68 11.50 4.20
C TRP A 407 -8.23 11.91 3.96
N ARG A 408 -8.00 13.06 3.32
CA ARG A 408 -6.66 13.43 2.80
C ARG A 408 -6.10 12.29 1.95
N SER A 409 -4.94 11.74 2.31
CA SER A 409 -4.28 10.64 1.59
C SER A 409 -4.85 9.24 1.86
N ALA A 410 -5.75 9.07 2.84
CA ALA A 410 -6.33 7.78 3.18
C ALA A 410 -7.66 7.59 2.41
N PRO A 411 -7.80 6.56 1.56
CA PRO A 411 -9.10 6.21 0.98
C PRO A 411 -10.15 5.94 2.06
N PHE A 412 -11.40 6.35 1.83
CA PHE A 412 -12.50 6.22 2.79
C PHE A 412 -13.63 5.33 2.27
N LEU A 413 -14.63 5.90 1.57
CA LEU A 413 -15.77 5.14 1.04
C LEU A 413 -15.61 4.74 -0.44
N ARG A 414 -14.49 5.07 -1.08
CA ARG A 414 -14.18 4.64 -2.44
C ARG A 414 -14.35 3.13 -2.60
N ASN A 415 -15.07 2.67 -3.61
CA ASN A 415 -15.35 1.25 -3.87
C ASN A 415 -16.03 0.48 -2.71
N ALA A 416 -16.53 1.19 -1.70
CA ALA A 416 -17.14 0.61 -0.50
C ALA A 416 -18.56 1.13 -0.24
N GLN A 417 -19.17 1.85 -1.19
CA GLN A 417 -20.42 2.58 -1.00
C GLN A 417 -21.57 1.73 -0.45
N GLY A 418 -21.69 0.47 -0.88
CA GLY A 418 -22.71 -0.46 -0.36
C GLY A 418 -22.29 -1.24 0.89
N ALA A 419 -20.99 -1.32 1.19
CA ALA A 419 -20.50 -2.26 2.20
C ALA A 419 -20.96 -1.94 3.64
N PRO A 420 -21.01 -0.67 4.08
CA PRO A 420 -21.50 -0.35 5.42
C PRO A 420 -22.97 -0.67 5.67
N THR A 421 -23.78 -1.03 4.67
CA THR A 421 -25.23 -1.26 4.82
C THR A 421 -25.64 -2.72 4.65
N ILE A 422 -24.68 -3.64 4.52
CA ILE A 422 -24.94 -5.06 4.20
C ILE A 422 -24.08 -6.03 5.04
N PRO A 423 -24.46 -7.32 5.13
CA PRO A 423 -23.58 -8.37 5.64
C PRO A 423 -22.30 -8.52 4.80
N PRO A 424 -21.17 -8.98 5.39
CA PRO A 424 -20.99 -9.42 6.78
C PRO A 424 -20.77 -8.28 7.79
N PHE A 425 -20.70 -7.03 7.34
CA PHE A 425 -20.36 -5.90 8.19
C PHE A 425 -21.51 -5.48 9.11
N ARG A 426 -22.73 -5.90 8.76
CA ARG A 426 -23.92 -5.84 9.61
C ARG A 426 -24.61 -7.20 9.67
N ARG A 427 -25.40 -7.40 10.73
CA ARG A 427 -26.23 -8.61 10.90
C ARG A 427 -27.34 -8.71 9.86
N ALA A 428 -27.96 -7.59 9.51
CA ALA A 428 -29.02 -7.50 8.52
C ALA A 428 -28.73 -6.34 7.55
N SER A 429 -29.22 -6.46 6.31
CA SER A 429 -29.10 -5.38 5.34
C SER A 429 -30.04 -4.24 5.71
N VAL A 430 -29.51 -3.01 5.64
CA VAL A 430 -30.26 -1.76 5.79
C VAL A 430 -30.18 -0.92 4.51
N ALA A 431 -29.75 -1.52 3.40
CA ALA A 431 -29.59 -0.85 2.11
C ALA A 431 -30.91 -0.31 1.53
N SER A 432 -32.05 -0.85 1.98
CA SER A 432 -33.38 -0.32 1.63
C SER A 432 -33.72 1.00 2.34
N ARG A 433 -32.99 1.36 3.40
CA ARG A 433 -33.21 2.58 4.21
C ARG A 433 -32.11 3.62 4.05
N VAL A 434 -30.89 3.17 3.78
CA VAL A 434 -29.73 4.05 3.68
C VAL A 434 -28.91 3.66 2.45
N SER A 435 -28.69 4.64 1.58
CA SER A 435 -27.75 4.55 0.47
C SER A 435 -26.62 5.54 0.70
N LEU A 436 -25.39 5.06 0.58
CA LEU A 436 -24.20 5.91 0.67
C LEU A 436 -23.59 6.05 -0.72
N PHE A 437 -23.00 7.20 -1.00
CA PHE A 437 -22.27 7.41 -2.23
C PHE A 437 -21.19 8.48 -2.06
N THR A 438 -20.25 8.52 -3.02
CA THR A 438 -19.16 9.50 -3.04
C THR A 438 -19.40 10.59 -4.09
N PRO A 439 -18.75 11.76 -3.99
CA PRO A 439 -18.90 12.84 -4.97
C PRO A 439 -18.68 12.45 -6.43
N VAL A 440 -17.87 11.42 -6.71
CA VAL A 440 -17.64 10.91 -8.07
C VAL A 440 -18.92 10.37 -8.70
N ALA A 441 -19.88 9.92 -7.89
CA ALA A 441 -21.12 9.31 -8.33
C ALA A 441 -22.30 10.30 -8.41
N TYR A 442 -22.11 11.62 -8.28
CA TYR A 442 -23.22 12.59 -8.35
C TYR A 442 -24.06 12.42 -9.63
N ALA A 443 -23.42 12.31 -10.80
CA ALA A 443 -24.12 12.17 -12.08
C ALA A 443 -24.85 10.82 -12.20
N GLU A 444 -24.24 9.74 -11.69
CA GLU A 444 -24.86 8.42 -11.68
C GLU A 444 -26.15 8.44 -10.84
N TRP A 445 -26.06 9.01 -9.63
CA TRP A 445 -27.19 9.11 -8.72
C TRP A 445 -28.29 10.06 -9.20
N ALA A 446 -27.93 11.16 -9.87
CA ALA A 446 -28.91 12.02 -10.54
C ALA A 446 -29.72 11.20 -11.57
N GLY A 447 -29.03 10.40 -12.40
CA GLY A 447 -29.67 9.52 -13.36
C GLY A 447 -30.56 8.45 -12.72
N ARG A 448 -30.12 7.84 -11.60
CA ARG A 448 -30.90 6.87 -10.83
C ARG A 448 -32.18 7.49 -10.29
N ILE A 449 -32.11 8.68 -9.68
CA ILE A 449 -33.28 9.39 -9.17
C ILE A 449 -34.23 9.77 -10.30
N ALA A 450 -33.71 10.31 -11.41
CA ALA A 450 -34.52 10.67 -12.58
C ALA A 450 -35.29 9.46 -13.15
N ARG A 451 -34.66 8.29 -13.20
CA ARG A 451 -35.28 7.03 -13.66
C ARG A 451 -36.12 6.32 -12.61
N ARG A 452 -36.17 6.82 -11.36
CA ARG A 452 -36.71 6.11 -10.20
C ARG A 452 -36.08 4.72 -10.00
N ASP A 453 -34.83 4.58 -10.43
CA ASP A 453 -33.99 3.38 -10.43
C ASP A 453 -32.98 3.45 -9.26
N VAL A 454 -33.55 3.51 -8.06
CA VAL A 454 -32.80 3.42 -6.80
C VAL A 454 -33.15 2.05 -6.21
N PRO A 455 -32.25 1.37 -5.47
CA PRO A 455 -32.53 0.10 -4.81
C PRO A 455 -33.66 0.22 -3.76
N TRP A 456 -34.90 0.29 -4.22
CA TRP A 456 -36.12 0.30 -3.43
C TRP A 456 -36.66 -1.12 -3.36
N THR A 457 -37.03 -1.56 -2.16
CA THR A 457 -37.98 -2.67 -2.01
C THR A 457 -39.27 -2.40 -2.80
N PRO A 458 -39.97 -3.44 -3.31
CA PRO A 458 -40.94 -3.30 -4.42
C PRO A 458 -42.24 -2.54 -4.13
N ALA A 459 -42.40 -1.91 -2.96
CA ALA A 459 -43.74 -1.55 -2.46
C ALA A 459 -44.14 -0.08 -2.58
N GLN A 460 -43.25 0.92 -2.42
CA GLN A 460 -43.64 2.34 -2.49
C GLN A 460 -42.50 3.27 -2.92
N PRO A 461 -42.80 4.35 -3.68
CA PRO A 461 -41.84 5.41 -3.98
C PRO A 461 -41.56 6.23 -2.72
N VAL A 462 -40.41 5.99 -2.09
CA VAL A 462 -39.96 6.78 -0.94
C VAL A 462 -39.25 8.04 -1.45
N VAL A 463 -39.60 9.19 -0.89
CA VAL A 463 -38.91 10.46 -1.16
C VAL A 463 -37.51 10.38 -0.51
N PRO A 464 -36.41 10.47 -1.29
CA PRO A 464 -35.08 10.43 -0.70
C PRO A 464 -34.83 11.74 0.05
N HIS A 465 -34.46 11.63 1.31
CA HIS A 465 -33.92 12.75 2.08
C HIS A 465 -32.40 12.75 1.91
N LEU A 466 -31.87 13.93 1.64
CA LEU A 466 -30.47 14.11 1.27
C LEU A 466 -29.66 14.52 2.48
N TYR A 467 -28.53 13.87 2.69
CA TYR A 467 -27.67 14.11 3.84
C TYR A 467 -26.21 14.18 3.42
N CYS A 468 -25.41 14.90 4.21
CA CYS A 468 -23.97 14.68 4.31
C CYS A 468 -23.62 14.04 5.65
N PHE A 469 -22.43 13.46 5.71
CA PHE A 469 -21.89 12.84 6.92
C PHE A 469 -20.91 13.78 7.64
N ASP A 470 -21.24 14.12 8.89
CA ASP A 470 -20.37 14.82 9.85
C ASP A 470 -19.72 13.76 10.74
N ALA A 471 -18.41 13.58 10.58
CA ALA A 471 -17.70 12.50 11.27
C ALA A 471 -17.36 12.84 12.72
N ASP A 472 -17.16 14.12 13.03
CA ASP A 472 -16.83 14.57 14.38
C ASP A 472 -18.04 14.44 15.31
N ALA A 473 -19.25 14.73 14.80
CA ALA A 473 -20.51 14.54 15.52
C ALA A 473 -21.15 13.16 15.31
N ALA A 474 -20.55 12.29 14.49
CA ALA A 474 -21.03 10.95 14.16
C ALA A 474 -22.52 10.91 13.74
N ARG A 475 -22.94 11.83 12.87
CA ARG A 475 -24.35 11.99 12.48
C ARG A 475 -24.52 12.39 11.02
N PHE A 476 -25.75 12.22 10.53
CA PHE A 476 -26.15 12.74 9.22
C PHE A 476 -26.76 14.12 9.35
N VAL A 477 -26.25 15.05 8.54
CA VAL A 477 -26.72 16.44 8.47
C VAL A 477 -27.58 16.56 7.23
N ALA A 478 -28.85 16.92 7.43
CA ALA A 478 -29.80 17.09 6.33
C ALA A 478 -29.36 18.25 5.44
N LEU A 479 -29.49 18.07 4.13
CA LEU A 479 -29.18 19.06 3.12
C LEU A 479 -30.44 19.41 2.34
N ASP A 480 -30.61 20.70 2.08
CA ASP A 480 -31.67 21.21 1.21
C ASP A 480 -31.16 21.23 -0.24
N VAL A 481 -31.31 20.08 -0.91
CA VAL A 481 -30.94 19.91 -2.33
C VAL A 481 -32.18 19.42 -3.08
N ALA A 482 -32.59 20.15 -4.11
CA ALA A 482 -33.77 19.80 -4.89
C ALA A 482 -33.54 18.52 -5.72
N THR A 483 -34.60 17.70 -5.82
CA THR A 483 -34.63 16.44 -6.60
C THR A 483 -35.60 16.50 -7.79
N THR A 484 -36.06 17.70 -8.16
CA THR A 484 -36.92 17.91 -9.33
C THR A 484 -36.14 17.65 -10.62
N PRO A 485 -36.80 17.25 -11.72
CA PRO A 485 -36.11 16.97 -12.99
C PRO A 485 -35.18 18.10 -13.47
N ASP A 486 -35.61 19.36 -13.33
CA ASP A 486 -34.80 20.53 -13.72
C ASP A 486 -33.57 20.72 -12.82
N ALA A 487 -33.69 20.42 -11.51
CA ALA A 487 -32.59 20.52 -10.56
C ALA A 487 -31.54 19.41 -10.73
N LEU A 488 -31.92 18.25 -11.27
CA LEU A 488 -31.01 17.13 -11.48
C LEU A 488 -29.98 17.40 -12.60
N ALA A 489 -30.23 18.38 -13.48
CA ALA A 489 -29.30 18.75 -14.55
C ALA A 489 -27.98 19.37 -14.03
N ASP A 490 -28.02 20.09 -12.90
CA ASP A 490 -26.86 20.72 -12.25
C ASP A 490 -26.64 20.21 -10.82
N TRP A 491 -27.05 18.97 -10.58
CA TRP A 491 -27.03 18.35 -9.24
C TRP A 491 -25.64 18.35 -8.57
N PRO A 492 -24.51 18.11 -9.29
CA PRO A 492 -23.18 18.21 -8.68
C PRO A 492 -22.90 19.57 -8.04
N ALA A 493 -23.29 20.67 -8.67
CA ALA A 493 -23.09 22.02 -8.12
C ALA A 493 -23.99 22.27 -6.91
N ALA A 494 -25.24 21.80 -6.96
CA ALA A 494 -26.18 21.90 -5.84
C ALA A 494 -25.67 21.16 -4.59
N TRP A 495 -25.15 19.94 -4.74
CA TRP A 495 -24.52 19.20 -3.63
C TRP A 495 -23.30 19.95 -3.07
N GLN A 496 -22.42 20.46 -3.93
CA GLN A 496 -21.24 21.20 -3.48
C GLN A 496 -21.61 22.46 -2.69
N ALA A 497 -22.57 23.23 -3.16
CA ALA A 497 -23.05 24.42 -2.47
C ALA A 497 -23.68 24.09 -1.11
N ALA A 498 -24.53 23.06 -1.06
CA ALA A 498 -25.17 22.62 0.17
C ALA A 498 -24.16 22.10 1.21
N ILE A 499 -23.17 21.31 0.78
CA ILE A 499 -22.10 20.81 1.66
C ILE A 499 -21.26 21.97 2.20
N ALA A 500 -20.88 22.92 1.35
CA ALA A 500 -20.08 24.08 1.76
C ALA A 500 -20.77 24.97 2.79
N GLY A 501 -22.11 25.01 2.80
CA GLY A 501 -22.93 25.70 3.80
C GLY A 501 -23.27 24.88 5.04
N SER A 502 -22.80 23.62 5.13
CA SER A 502 -23.15 22.69 6.20
C SER A 502 -22.01 22.45 7.19
N ALA A 503 -22.30 21.74 8.28
CA ALA A 503 -21.28 21.27 9.22
C ALA A 503 -20.29 20.27 8.58
N CYS A 504 -20.65 19.65 7.45
CA CYS A 504 -19.80 18.67 6.76
C CYS A 504 -18.74 19.32 5.84
N ALA A 505 -18.62 20.65 5.81
CA ALA A 505 -17.76 21.33 4.84
C ALA A 505 -16.28 20.87 4.96
N ASP A 506 -15.84 20.53 6.16
CA ASP A 506 -14.44 20.23 6.49
C ASP A 506 -14.01 18.84 6.01
N GLU A 507 -14.91 17.88 6.05
CA GLU A 507 -14.73 16.51 5.59
C GLU A 507 -14.56 16.42 4.08
N PHE A 508 -15.10 17.38 3.34
CA PHE A 508 -15.06 17.45 1.89
C PHE A 508 -14.01 18.43 1.35
N ARG A 509 -13.24 19.10 2.21
CA ARG A 509 -12.07 19.89 1.77
C ARG A 509 -10.99 18.96 1.24
N ARG A 510 -10.46 19.26 0.06
CA ARG A 510 -9.36 18.53 -0.58
C ARG A 510 -8.05 18.68 0.18
#